data_AF-A0A7J6NU82-F1
#
_entry.id   AF-A0A7J6NU82-F1
#
_cell.length_a   1.000
_cell.length_b   1.000
_cell.length_c   1.000
_cell.angle_alpha   90.00
_cell.angle_beta   90.00
_cell.angle_gamma   90.00
#
_symmetry.space_group_name_H-M   'P 1'
#
loop_
_entity.id
_entity.type
_entity.pdbx_description
1 polymer ?
#
loop_
_entity_poly.entity_id
_entity_poly.type
_entity_poly.pdbx_seq_one_letter_code
_entity_poly.pdbx_strand_id
1 'polypeptide(L)'
;MGVNGLWAALTKGHPGVFTRIPLPPYAVNNITRSTLLEGRQLYVDATMFLYRFTSSSHRLSMNQVMDRFSRLSFALKLLSGRRPIFVFDAKPSKIKQRHCLNQRWALRTAYAAAALAKVEKELAPAHADLRLGVWWSCMWRNFFVRGLSLVRAPDGWDAEAVCAKLAARCDGVVVSEDGDALAFGAPAILRNVWRYRVVDDDDEPAAELVDRAAVEGALGVSPREFVEVCVLAGCDFASHLPNLGFTVASRAVRDHGGIGEYLRHRELNDGDFKLIKLFALAFDWKAAVECFDRDLREDEVKSLVRTDHDRAIVATCLLYGARDSFRDGNRPN
;
A
#
# COMPACT_ATOMS: atom_id res chain seq x y z
N MET A 1 8.44 1.60 3.30
CA MET A 1 7.48 0.70 3.94
C MET A 1 7.04 -0.29 2.87
N GLY A 2 6.66 -1.49 3.29
CA GLY A 2 6.28 -2.57 2.37
C GLY A 2 7.38 -3.54 1.98
N VAL A 3 7.12 -4.27 0.89
CA VAL A 3 8.01 -5.25 0.28
C VAL A 3 9.42 -4.68 0.01
N ASN A 4 10.41 -5.25 0.68
CA ASN A 4 11.79 -4.77 0.64
C ASN A 4 12.40 -4.93 -0.76
N GLY A 5 12.84 -3.81 -1.35
CA GLY A 5 13.56 -3.80 -2.62
C GLY A 5 12.69 -4.00 -3.86
N LEU A 6 11.36 -4.14 -3.75
CA LEU A 6 10.44 -4.31 -4.88
C LEU A 6 10.65 -3.24 -5.96
N TRP A 7 10.48 -1.98 -5.59
CA TRP A 7 10.54 -0.88 -6.56
C TRP A 7 11.92 -0.74 -7.19
N ALA A 8 12.99 -0.86 -6.41
CA ALA A 8 14.36 -0.78 -6.93
C ALA A 8 14.66 -1.92 -7.92
N ALA A 9 14.19 -3.14 -7.62
CA ALA A 9 14.35 -4.30 -8.50
C ALA A 9 13.58 -4.13 -9.82
N LEU A 10 12.33 -3.65 -9.76
CA LEU A 10 11.53 -3.40 -10.95
C LEU A 10 12.11 -2.25 -11.79
N THR A 11 12.51 -1.14 -11.18
CA THR A 11 13.10 0.00 -11.91
C THR A 11 14.37 -0.42 -12.66
N LYS A 12 15.20 -1.27 -12.05
CA LYS A 12 16.46 -1.71 -12.66
C LYS A 12 16.28 -2.85 -13.67
N GLY A 13 15.45 -3.84 -13.35
CA GLY A 13 15.33 -5.08 -14.12
C GLY A 13 14.22 -5.06 -15.17
N HIS A 14 13.14 -4.32 -14.91
CA HIS A 14 11.92 -4.34 -15.71
C HIS A 14 11.29 -2.94 -15.83
N PRO A 15 12.01 -1.92 -16.33
CA PRO A 15 11.48 -0.55 -16.40
C PRO A 15 10.18 -0.43 -17.23
N GLY A 16 9.92 -1.38 -18.14
CA GLY A 16 8.69 -1.42 -18.95
C GLY A 16 7.39 -1.67 -18.17
N VAL A 17 7.45 -2.05 -16.88
CA VAL A 17 6.23 -2.21 -16.06
C VAL A 17 5.68 -0.89 -15.53
N PHE A 18 6.43 0.21 -15.67
CA PHE A 18 6.03 1.53 -15.21
C PHE A 18 5.44 2.33 -16.37
N THR A 19 4.13 2.59 -16.29
CA THR A 19 3.46 3.46 -17.25
C THR A 19 3.38 4.88 -16.69
N ARG A 20 3.98 5.85 -17.39
CA ARG A 20 3.97 7.26 -16.97
C ARG A 20 2.57 7.86 -17.19
N ILE A 21 2.00 8.43 -16.13
CA ILE A 21 0.71 9.13 -16.16
C ILE A 21 0.95 10.61 -15.89
N PRO A 22 0.81 11.50 -16.89
CA PRO A 22 0.92 12.94 -16.68
C PRO A 22 -0.08 13.40 -15.62
N LEU A 23 0.39 14.15 -14.62
CA LEU A 23 -0.49 14.73 -13.62
C LEU A 23 -1.07 16.04 -14.20
N PRO A 24 -2.36 16.33 -13.96
CA PRO A 24 -2.96 17.56 -14.45
C PRO A 24 -2.19 18.77 -13.88
N PRO A 25 -1.84 19.76 -14.72
CA PRO A 25 -1.19 20.96 -14.25
C PRO A 25 -2.12 21.68 -13.27
N TYR A 26 -1.52 22.48 -12.38
CA TYR A 26 -2.29 23.30 -11.45
C TYR A 26 -3.21 24.32 -12.18
N ALA A 27 -2.95 24.58 -13.47
CA ALA A 27 -3.74 25.47 -14.33
C ALA A 27 -4.92 24.73 -14.99
N VAL A 28 -6.12 25.24 -14.73
CA VAL A 28 -7.46 24.66 -15.01
C VAL A 28 -7.80 24.53 -16.50
N ASN A 29 -6.93 24.97 -17.41
CA ASN A 29 -7.31 25.20 -18.81
C ASN A 29 -7.19 23.98 -19.73
N ASN A 30 -6.55 22.89 -19.29
CA ASN A 30 -6.52 21.60 -20.01
C ASN A 30 -6.85 20.46 -19.04
N ILE A 31 -8.04 19.86 -19.19
CA ILE A 31 -8.43 18.69 -18.41
C ILE A 31 -7.63 17.49 -18.92
N THR A 32 -6.56 17.12 -18.22
CA THR A 32 -5.83 15.88 -18.50
C THR A 32 -6.60 14.70 -17.92
N ARG A 33 -7.35 13.98 -18.77
CA ARG A 33 -7.86 12.64 -18.44
C ARG A 33 -6.85 11.60 -18.88
N SER A 34 -6.64 10.59 -18.04
CA SER A 34 -5.85 9.42 -18.43
C SER A 34 -6.79 8.36 -18.99
N THR A 35 -6.57 7.93 -20.22
CA THR A 35 -7.34 6.82 -20.83
C THR A 35 -7.22 5.52 -20.02
N LEU A 36 -6.11 5.35 -19.28
CA LEU A 36 -5.84 4.17 -18.44
C LEU A 36 -6.54 4.22 -17.08
N LEU A 37 -6.97 5.40 -16.64
CA LEU A 37 -7.65 5.60 -15.35
C LEU A 37 -9.10 6.04 -15.50
N GLU A 38 -9.53 6.47 -16.69
CA GLU A 38 -10.88 6.97 -16.94
C GLU A 38 -11.92 5.91 -16.58
N GLY A 39 -12.84 6.30 -15.70
CA GLY A 39 -13.87 5.41 -15.18
C GLY A 39 -13.35 4.33 -14.22
N ARG A 40 -12.09 4.33 -13.77
CA ARG A 40 -11.63 3.42 -12.71
C ARG A 40 -11.85 4.05 -11.33
N GLN A 41 -12.21 3.23 -10.34
CA GLN A 41 -12.31 3.69 -8.96
C GLN A 41 -10.92 3.75 -8.33
N LEU A 42 -10.57 4.88 -7.71
CA LEU A 42 -9.28 5.08 -7.05
C LEU A 42 -9.43 4.92 -5.53
N TYR A 43 -8.61 4.07 -4.93
CA TYR A 43 -8.55 3.84 -3.48
C TYR A 43 -7.22 4.34 -2.93
N VAL A 44 -7.25 5.32 -2.04
CA VAL A 44 -6.06 6.03 -1.57
C VAL A 44 -5.68 5.56 -0.18
N ASP A 45 -4.47 5.03 -0.01
CA ASP A 45 -3.86 4.79 1.29
C ASP A 45 -3.56 6.13 1.96
N ALA A 46 -4.50 6.60 2.77
CA ALA A 46 -4.52 7.96 3.26
C ALA A 46 -3.61 8.15 4.48
N THR A 47 -3.34 7.09 5.26
CA THR A 47 -2.41 7.18 6.38
C THR A 47 -0.99 7.48 5.87
N MET A 48 -0.57 6.81 4.81
CA MET A 48 0.73 7.06 4.18
C MET A 48 0.86 8.52 3.72
N PHE A 49 -0.18 9.07 3.05
CA PHE A 49 -0.18 10.49 2.67
C PHE A 49 -0.19 11.44 3.88
N LEU A 50 -0.89 11.10 4.96
CA LEU A 50 -0.89 11.91 6.18
C LEU A 50 0.52 11.99 6.77
N TYR A 51 1.24 10.87 6.87
CA TYR A 51 2.63 10.86 7.30
C TYR A 51 3.49 11.74 6.39
N ARG A 52 3.39 11.59 5.06
CA ARG A 52 4.18 12.40 4.12
C ARG A 52 3.85 13.89 4.19
N PHE A 53 2.59 14.24 4.38
CA PHE A 53 2.19 15.64 4.50
C PHE A 53 2.66 16.26 5.81
N THR A 54 2.72 15.49 6.89
CA THR A 54 3.11 16.00 8.22
C THR A 54 4.62 15.93 8.47
N SER A 55 5.35 15.04 7.79
CA SER A 55 6.79 14.86 7.93
C SER A 55 7.63 15.87 7.13
N SER A 56 7.05 16.63 6.21
CA SER A 56 7.76 17.73 5.54
C SER A 56 8.19 18.78 6.57
N SER A 57 9.43 19.30 6.48
CA SER A 57 10.18 20.08 7.49
C SER A 57 9.52 21.35 8.08
N HIS A 58 8.27 21.64 7.71
CA HIS A 58 7.48 22.74 8.24
C HIS A 58 6.30 22.16 9.04
N ARG A 59 6.11 22.63 10.29
CA ARG A 59 4.92 22.31 11.09
C ARG A 59 3.67 22.82 10.36
N LEU A 60 3.02 21.97 9.58
CA LEU A 60 1.79 22.32 8.89
C LEU A 60 0.62 22.37 9.88
N SER A 61 -0.23 23.37 9.70
CA SER A 61 -1.55 23.41 10.33
C SER A 61 -2.47 22.33 9.75
N MET A 62 -3.50 21.95 10.52
CA MET A 62 -4.56 21.05 10.04
C MET A 62 -5.16 21.51 8.71
N ASN A 63 -5.42 22.81 8.55
CA ASN A 63 -5.97 23.36 7.31
C ASN A 63 -5.03 23.17 6.12
N GLN A 64 -3.72 23.33 6.30
CA GLN A 64 -2.75 23.08 5.24
C GLN A 64 -2.71 21.59 4.87
N VAL A 65 -2.77 20.68 5.85
CA VAL A 65 -2.85 19.24 5.55
C VAL A 65 -4.16 18.89 4.82
N MET A 66 -5.27 19.52 5.20
CA MET A 66 -6.56 19.30 4.55
C MET A 66 -6.60 19.86 3.12
N ASP A 67 -6.03 21.03 2.87
CA ASP A 67 -5.86 21.59 1.53
C ASP A 67 -5.04 20.65 0.64
N ARG A 68 -4.00 20.01 1.20
CA ARG A 68 -3.21 18.98 0.52
C ARG A 68 -4.05 17.77 0.10
N PHE A 69 -4.91 17.26 0.98
CA PHE A 69 -5.84 16.17 0.64
C PHE A 69 -6.89 16.60 -0.39
N SER A 70 -7.42 17.82 -0.30
CA SER A 70 -8.36 18.36 -1.29
C SER A 70 -7.74 18.46 -2.69
N ARG A 71 -6.49 18.93 -2.79
CA ARG A 71 -5.75 18.98 -4.06
C ARG A 71 -5.50 17.59 -4.63
N LEU A 72 -5.06 16.66 -3.79
CA LEU A 72 -4.88 15.26 -4.20
C LEU A 72 -6.21 14.68 -4.71
N SER A 73 -7.31 14.88 -3.98
CA SER A 73 -8.62 14.41 -4.39
C SER A 73 -9.07 15.01 -5.73
N PHE A 74 -8.79 16.29 -5.96
CA PHE A 74 -9.12 16.96 -7.21
C PHE A 74 -8.31 16.41 -8.38
N ALA A 75 -6.98 16.28 -8.23
CA ALA A 75 -6.11 15.72 -9.26
C ALA A 75 -6.51 14.28 -9.65
N LEU A 76 -6.75 13.42 -8.65
CA LEU A 76 -7.19 12.03 -8.88
C LEU A 76 -8.58 11.96 -9.55
N LYS A 77 -9.47 12.89 -9.21
CA LYS A 77 -10.78 12.99 -9.87
C LYS A 77 -10.66 13.46 -11.32
N LEU A 78 -9.73 14.36 -11.64
CA LEU A 78 -9.48 14.76 -13.03
C LEU A 78 -8.92 13.59 -13.85
N LEU A 79 -8.02 12.81 -13.27
CA LEU A 79 -7.41 11.66 -13.94
C LEU A 79 -8.42 10.54 -14.25
N SER A 80 -9.28 10.21 -13.30
CA SER A 80 -10.19 9.05 -13.40
C SER A 80 -11.64 9.39 -13.73
N GLY A 81 -12.06 10.65 -13.58
CA GLY A 81 -13.47 11.04 -13.64
C GLY A 81 -14.31 10.58 -12.44
N ARG A 82 -13.74 9.85 -11.48
CA ARG A 82 -14.43 9.35 -10.27
C ARG A 82 -13.89 9.98 -9.00
N ARG A 83 -14.72 10.06 -7.95
CA ARG A 83 -14.26 10.55 -6.65
C ARG A 83 -13.36 9.48 -6.01
N PRO A 84 -12.12 9.79 -5.62
CA PRO A 84 -11.26 8.84 -4.93
C PRO A 84 -11.79 8.56 -3.53
N ILE A 85 -11.58 7.34 -3.04
CA ILE A 85 -11.95 6.90 -1.70
C ILE A 85 -10.68 6.83 -0.85
N PHE A 86 -10.60 7.64 0.20
CA PHE A 86 -9.49 7.65 1.14
C PHE A 86 -9.72 6.60 2.23
N VAL A 87 -8.77 5.70 2.40
CA VAL A 87 -8.80 4.63 3.40
C VAL A 87 -7.74 4.92 4.45
N PHE A 88 -8.13 4.93 5.72
CA PHE A 88 -7.19 5.04 6.84
C PHE A 88 -7.04 3.75 7.60
N ASP A 89 -5.86 3.59 8.19
CA ASP A 89 -5.54 2.48 9.06
C ASP A 89 -6.46 2.43 10.27
N ALA A 90 -6.68 1.21 10.73
CA ALA A 90 -7.25 0.94 12.02
C ALA A 90 -6.20 0.31 12.93
N LYS A 91 -6.63 -0.48 13.90
CA LYS A 91 -5.69 -1.25 14.71
C LYS A 91 -4.96 -2.25 13.80
N PRO A 92 -3.61 -2.26 13.74
CA PRO A 92 -2.86 -3.15 12.86
C PRO A 92 -3.08 -4.62 13.24
N SER A 93 -2.81 -5.55 12.32
CA SER A 93 -2.93 -6.99 12.58
C SER A 93 -1.98 -7.45 13.70
N LYS A 94 -2.34 -8.51 14.43
CA LYS A 94 -1.47 -9.09 15.48
C LYS A 94 -0.12 -9.53 14.93
N ILE A 95 -0.11 -10.03 13.69
CA ILE A 95 1.10 -10.47 12.99
C ILE A 95 2.01 -9.27 12.69
N LYS A 96 1.47 -8.17 12.12
CA LYS A 96 2.24 -6.94 11.90
C LYS A 96 2.77 -6.33 13.20
N GLN A 97 1.97 -6.38 14.27
CA GLN A 97 2.41 -5.95 15.61
C GLN A 97 3.62 -6.77 16.10
N ARG A 98 3.53 -8.10 16.00
CA ARG A 98 4.57 -9.03 16.44
C ARG A 98 5.87 -8.89 15.65
N HIS A 99 5.79 -8.83 14.31
CA HIS A 99 6.95 -8.95 13.43
C HIS A 99 7.57 -7.61 13.05
N CYS A 100 6.80 -6.52 12.97
CA CYS A 100 7.26 -5.24 12.47
C CYS A 100 7.23 -4.15 13.56
N LEU A 101 6.07 -3.90 14.17
CA LEU A 101 5.88 -2.70 14.99
C LEU A 101 6.68 -2.74 16.30
N ASN A 102 6.76 -3.89 16.96
CA ASN A 102 7.56 -4.04 18.18
C ASN A 102 9.06 -3.82 17.90
N GLN A 103 9.55 -4.28 16.76
CA GLN A 103 10.94 -4.08 16.34
C GLN A 103 11.21 -2.60 15.99
N ARG A 104 10.32 -1.97 15.21
CA ARG A 104 10.41 -0.54 14.89
C ARG A 104 10.36 0.32 16.15
N TRP A 105 9.52 -0.01 17.12
CA TRP A 105 9.45 0.67 18.42
C TRP A 105 10.77 0.54 19.17
N ALA A 106 11.29 -0.69 19.32
CA ALA A 106 12.55 -0.94 20.03
C ALA A 106 13.72 -0.17 19.39
N LEU A 107 13.81 -0.17 18.06
CA LEU A 107 14.81 0.61 17.31
C LEU A 107 14.63 2.11 17.56
N ARG A 108 13.42 2.66 17.45
CA ARG A 108 13.15 4.08 17.72
C ARG A 108 13.52 4.47 19.14
N THR A 109 13.18 3.64 20.14
CA THR A 109 13.55 3.88 21.54
C THR A 109 15.06 3.84 21.73
N ALA A 110 15.76 2.88 21.12
CA ALA A 110 17.21 2.80 21.17
C ALA A 110 17.90 4.00 20.48
N TYR A 111 17.41 4.42 19.30
CA TYR A 111 17.88 5.62 18.61
C TYR A 111 17.62 6.89 19.42
N ALA A 112 16.43 7.03 20.01
CA ALA A 112 16.09 8.17 20.86
C ALA A 112 16.99 8.22 22.11
N ALA A 113 17.21 7.08 22.76
CA ALA A 113 18.13 6.97 23.90
C ALA A 113 19.58 7.30 23.52
N ALA A 114 20.05 6.82 22.36
CA ALA A 114 21.38 7.13 21.84
C ALA A 114 21.54 8.60 21.40
N ALA A 115 20.47 9.22 20.90
CA ALA A 115 20.44 10.65 20.55
C ALA A 115 20.41 11.53 21.81
N LEU A 116 19.61 11.16 22.82
CA LEU A 116 19.61 11.79 24.16
C LEU A 116 20.99 11.71 24.83
N ALA A 117 21.70 10.60 24.64
CA ALA A 117 23.07 10.45 25.14
C ALA A 117 24.12 11.28 24.37
N LYS A 118 23.79 11.83 23.19
CA LYS A 118 24.73 12.57 22.33
C LYS A 118 24.54 14.09 22.32
N VAL A 119 23.43 14.63 22.84
CA VAL A 119 23.12 16.05 22.67
C VAL A 119 22.41 16.66 23.89
N GLU A 120 23.19 17.35 24.72
CA GLU A 120 22.78 18.53 25.50
C GLU A 120 23.08 19.78 24.65
N LYS A 121 22.29 20.02 23.58
CA LYS A 121 22.13 21.30 22.85
C LYS A 121 21.25 21.14 21.61
N GLU A 122 20.14 21.86 21.60
CA GLU A 122 19.11 21.94 20.55
C GLU A 122 18.03 20.86 20.62
N LEU A 123 16.82 21.31 21.01
CA LEU A 123 15.61 20.51 21.03
C LEU A 123 15.32 19.93 19.64
N ALA A 124 15.62 18.65 19.46
CA ALA A 124 14.98 17.85 18.43
C ALA A 124 13.48 17.71 18.78
N PRO A 125 12.54 18.03 17.87
CA PRO A 125 11.12 17.94 18.16
C PRO A 125 10.71 16.46 18.18
N ALA A 126 10.78 15.85 19.35
CA ALA A 126 10.19 14.56 19.62
C ALA A 126 8.65 14.65 19.54
N HIS A 127 8.06 13.56 19.02
CA HIS A 127 6.63 13.22 19.02
C HIS A 127 5.75 13.78 17.90
N ALA A 128 5.98 13.31 16.67
CA ALA A 128 4.97 13.28 15.61
C ALA A 128 3.84 12.25 15.91
N ASP A 129 4.14 11.17 16.62
CA ASP A 129 3.24 10.02 16.80
C ASP A 129 2.06 10.31 17.78
N LEU A 130 2.25 11.14 18.81
CA LEU A 130 1.17 11.56 19.74
C LEU A 130 0.11 12.46 19.08
N ARG A 131 0.38 12.96 17.86
CA ARG A 131 -0.55 13.82 17.13
C ARG A 131 -1.60 13.02 16.37
N LEU A 132 -1.30 11.80 15.91
CA LEU A 132 -2.19 11.07 14.98
C LEU A 132 -3.57 10.74 15.58
N GLY A 133 -3.64 10.39 16.87
CA GLY A 133 -4.90 10.08 17.54
C GLY A 133 -5.85 11.29 17.66
N VAL A 134 -5.32 12.48 17.94
CA VAL A 134 -6.10 13.74 18.00
C VAL A 134 -6.47 14.20 16.58
N TRP A 135 -5.59 13.94 15.60
CA TRP A 135 -5.83 14.28 14.21
C TRP A 135 -6.95 13.46 13.59
N TRP A 136 -7.18 12.22 14.04
CA TRP A 136 -8.22 11.34 13.52
C TRP A 136 -9.62 11.97 13.52
N SER A 137 -10.12 12.37 14.70
CA SER A 137 -11.46 12.95 14.84
C SER A 137 -11.56 14.30 14.12
N CYS A 138 -10.48 15.09 14.13
CA CYS A 138 -10.42 16.36 13.40
C CYS A 138 -10.43 16.14 11.88
N MET A 139 -9.72 15.14 11.36
CA MET A 139 -9.68 14.83 9.94
C MET A 139 -11.04 14.36 9.45
N TRP A 140 -11.71 13.46 10.17
CA TRP A 140 -13.04 12.99 9.76
C TRP A 140 -14.01 14.14 9.50
N ARG A 141 -14.11 15.08 10.46
CA ARG A 141 -14.94 16.28 10.33
C ARG A 141 -14.51 17.16 9.15
N ASN A 142 -13.21 17.34 8.96
CA ASN A 142 -12.68 18.19 7.89
C ASN A 142 -12.82 17.58 6.49
N PHE A 143 -12.72 16.25 6.36
CA PHE A 143 -12.98 15.51 5.12
C PHE A 143 -14.44 15.65 4.71
N PHE A 144 -15.36 15.46 5.67
CA PHE A 144 -16.78 15.61 5.46
C PHE A 144 -17.15 17.01 4.95
N VAL A 145 -16.70 18.07 5.63
CA VAL A 145 -16.97 19.47 5.22
C VAL A 145 -16.40 19.80 3.84
N ARG A 146 -15.35 19.11 3.40
CA ARG A 146 -14.70 19.31 2.09
C ARG A 146 -15.19 18.36 1.00
N GLY A 147 -16.19 17.51 1.29
CA GLY A 147 -16.77 16.58 0.32
C GLY A 147 -15.83 15.46 -0.11
N LEU A 148 -14.86 15.09 0.74
CA LEU A 148 -13.93 13.98 0.50
C LEU A 148 -14.56 12.66 0.95
N SER A 149 -14.42 11.61 0.14
CA SER A 149 -14.90 10.26 0.46
C SER A 149 -13.90 9.54 1.36
N LEU A 150 -14.29 9.24 2.60
CA LEU A 150 -13.41 8.73 3.64
C LEU A 150 -13.98 7.46 4.27
N VAL A 151 -13.17 6.41 4.36
CA VAL A 151 -13.47 5.19 5.12
C VAL A 151 -12.32 4.85 6.07
N ARG A 152 -12.64 4.10 7.11
CA ARG A 152 -11.65 3.52 8.02
C ARG A 152 -11.59 2.02 7.78
N ALA A 153 -10.39 1.46 7.72
CA ALA A 153 -10.19 0.02 7.70
C ALA A 153 -10.86 -0.65 8.92
N PRO A 154 -11.27 -1.92 8.83
CA PRO A 154 -11.69 -2.69 10.00
C PRO A 154 -10.48 -2.99 10.90
N ASP A 155 -10.70 -3.22 12.19
CA ASP A 155 -9.59 -3.61 13.07
C ASP A 155 -8.96 -4.92 12.60
N GLY A 156 -7.63 -4.99 12.65
CA GLY A 156 -6.84 -6.11 12.13
C GLY A 156 -6.50 -6.00 10.64
N TRP A 157 -6.92 -4.92 9.97
CA TRP A 157 -6.56 -4.60 8.59
C TRP A 157 -5.76 -3.31 8.51
N ASP A 158 -4.84 -3.29 7.53
CA ASP A 158 -4.13 -2.08 7.14
C ASP A 158 -4.84 -1.41 5.94
N ALA A 159 -4.64 -0.11 5.77
CA ALA A 159 -5.28 0.69 4.73
C ALA A 159 -4.93 0.17 3.33
N GLU A 160 -3.65 -0.13 3.08
CA GLU A 160 -3.15 -0.69 1.83
C GLU A 160 -3.83 -2.02 1.47
N ALA A 161 -4.08 -2.87 2.47
CA ALA A 161 -4.76 -4.15 2.31
C ALA A 161 -6.24 -3.95 1.94
N VAL A 162 -6.94 -3.07 2.65
CA VAL A 162 -8.35 -2.74 2.35
C VAL A 162 -8.48 -2.12 0.96
N CYS A 163 -7.59 -1.17 0.61
CA CYS A 163 -7.51 -0.59 -0.73
C CYS A 163 -7.37 -1.67 -1.80
N ALA A 164 -6.43 -2.62 -1.61
CA ALA A 164 -6.19 -3.70 -2.56
C ALA A 164 -7.42 -4.60 -2.76
N LYS A 165 -8.07 -5.04 -1.67
CA LYS A 165 -9.26 -5.90 -1.73
C LYS A 165 -10.47 -5.20 -2.35
N LEU A 166 -10.67 -3.91 -2.06
CA LEU A 166 -11.74 -3.14 -2.70
C LEU A 166 -11.47 -2.89 -4.18
N ALA A 167 -10.22 -2.56 -4.53
CA ALA A 167 -9.80 -2.37 -5.92
C ALA A 167 -10.00 -3.64 -6.74
N ALA A 168 -9.61 -4.81 -6.21
CA ALA A 168 -9.77 -6.09 -6.88
C ALA A 168 -11.22 -6.41 -7.28
N ARG A 169 -12.22 -5.94 -6.52
CA ARG A 169 -13.66 -6.20 -6.77
C ARG A 169 -14.29 -5.37 -7.87
N CYS A 170 -13.59 -4.34 -8.36
CA CYS A 170 -14.15 -3.41 -9.32
C CYS A 170 -13.14 -2.93 -10.36
N ASP A 171 -12.03 -3.68 -10.52
CA ASP A 171 -10.88 -3.29 -11.34
C ASP A 171 -10.41 -1.86 -11.05
N GLY A 172 -10.38 -1.51 -9.76
CA GLY A 172 -9.90 -0.24 -9.26
C GLY A 172 -8.37 -0.15 -9.25
N VAL A 173 -7.87 1.04 -8.89
CA VAL A 173 -6.44 1.31 -8.74
C VAL A 173 -6.15 1.79 -7.33
N VAL A 174 -5.12 1.22 -6.71
CA VAL A 174 -4.65 1.66 -5.40
C VAL A 174 -3.66 2.81 -5.57
N VAL A 175 -3.87 3.91 -4.87
CA VAL A 175 -2.95 5.05 -4.83
C VAL A 175 -2.14 4.94 -3.55
N SER A 176 -0.93 4.37 -3.66
CA SER A 176 0.00 4.21 -2.54
C SER A 176 1.44 4.12 -3.06
N GLU A 177 2.40 4.32 -2.15
CA GLU A 177 3.81 3.97 -2.38
C GLU A 177 4.22 2.63 -1.81
N ASP A 178 3.33 2.04 -1.02
CA ASP A 178 3.58 0.78 -0.38
C ASP A 178 3.39 -0.36 -1.39
N GLY A 179 4.45 -1.14 -1.59
CA GLY A 179 4.43 -2.31 -2.46
C GLY A 179 3.54 -3.44 -1.94
N ASP A 180 3.20 -3.43 -0.64
CA ASP A 180 2.35 -4.45 -0.03
C ASP A 180 0.96 -4.47 -0.65
N ALA A 181 0.46 -3.34 -1.16
CA ALA A 181 -0.82 -3.32 -1.87
C ALA A 181 -0.82 -4.25 -3.10
N LEU A 182 0.31 -4.37 -3.83
CA LEU A 182 0.41 -5.35 -4.91
C LEU A 182 0.31 -6.75 -4.31
N ALA A 183 1.06 -7.07 -3.25
CA ALA A 183 1.01 -8.38 -2.59
C ALA A 183 -0.40 -8.74 -2.09
N PHE A 184 -1.17 -7.78 -1.55
CA PHE A 184 -2.56 -7.95 -1.14
C PHE A 184 -3.56 -8.18 -2.27
N GLY A 185 -3.13 -8.07 -3.53
CA GLY A 185 -3.97 -8.35 -4.71
C GLY A 185 -4.50 -7.11 -5.40
N ALA A 186 -3.92 -5.93 -5.20
CA ALA A 186 -4.30 -4.76 -5.98
C ALA A 186 -4.08 -5.03 -7.47
N PRO A 187 -5.06 -4.76 -8.35
CA PRO A 187 -4.89 -4.93 -9.80
C PRO A 187 -3.80 -4.02 -10.36
N ALA A 188 -3.71 -2.80 -9.84
CA ALA A 188 -2.68 -1.83 -10.18
C ALA A 188 -2.41 -0.86 -9.02
N ILE A 189 -1.20 -0.30 -8.98
CA ILE A 189 -0.83 0.80 -8.09
C ILE A 189 -0.48 2.05 -8.90
N LEU A 190 -1.06 3.19 -8.52
CA LEU A 190 -0.67 4.52 -8.98
C LEU A 190 0.23 5.19 -7.94
N ARG A 191 1.50 5.37 -8.31
CA ARG A 191 2.59 5.88 -7.49
C ARG A 191 2.98 7.29 -7.88
N ASN A 192 3.80 7.93 -7.05
CA ASN A 192 4.40 9.24 -7.30
C ASN A 192 3.38 10.36 -7.49
N VAL A 193 2.13 10.17 -7.05
CA VAL A 193 1.06 11.15 -7.26
C VAL A 193 1.32 12.47 -6.55
N TRP A 194 2.15 12.55 -5.50
CA TRP A 194 2.45 13.85 -4.85
C TRP A 194 3.36 14.77 -5.68
N ARG A 195 3.90 14.29 -6.81
CA ARG A 195 4.77 15.08 -7.70
C ARG A 195 4.05 16.25 -8.36
N TYR A 196 2.71 16.38 -8.25
CA TYR A 196 1.95 17.59 -8.64
C TYR A 196 2.43 18.89 -7.98
N ARG A 197 3.34 18.82 -7.00
CA ARG A 197 3.90 19.97 -6.26
C ARG A 197 5.30 20.36 -6.69
N VAL A 198 5.97 19.55 -7.49
CA VAL A 198 7.32 19.85 -7.95
C VAL A 198 7.16 20.80 -9.14
N VAL A 199 7.49 22.07 -8.92
CA VAL A 199 7.48 23.13 -9.95
C VAL A 199 8.89 23.42 -10.44
N ASP A 200 9.92 22.90 -9.74
CA ASP A 200 11.33 23.27 -9.92
C ASP A 200 12.15 22.25 -10.76
N ASP A 201 11.55 21.15 -11.23
CA ASP A 201 12.19 20.23 -12.17
C ASP A 201 11.77 20.59 -13.62
N ASP A 202 12.69 20.51 -14.57
CA ASP A 202 12.41 20.64 -16.03
C ASP A 202 11.46 19.53 -16.56
N ASP A 203 11.16 18.52 -15.73
CA ASP A 203 10.26 17.42 -16.04
C ASP A 203 8.81 17.73 -15.67
N GLU A 204 7.89 17.49 -16.61
CA GLU A 204 6.45 17.55 -16.33
C GLU A 204 6.08 16.56 -15.20
N PRO A 205 5.31 17.01 -14.19
CA PRO A 205 4.95 16.17 -13.05
C PRO A 205 4.12 14.98 -13.51
N ALA A 206 4.59 13.77 -13.20
CA ALA A 206 3.94 12.53 -13.58
C ALA A 206 3.88 11.53 -12.42
N ALA A 207 2.80 10.75 -12.42
CA ALA A 207 2.63 9.54 -11.62
C ALA A 207 3.10 8.32 -12.41
N GLU A 208 3.27 7.20 -11.72
CA GLU A 208 3.63 5.91 -12.31
C GLU A 208 2.51 4.91 -12.02
N LEU A 209 1.88 4.39 -13.08
CA LEU A 209 0.94 3.29 -12.99
C LEU A 209 1.71 1.97 -13.17
N VAL A 210 1.53 1.06 -12.22
CA VAL A 210 2.13 -0.28 -12.25
C VAL A 210 1.02 -1.32 -12.17
N ASP A 211 0.80 -2.05 -13.26
CA ASP A 211 -0.17 -3.14 -13.32
C ASP A 211 0.43 -4.43 -12.74
N ARG A 212 -0.31 -5.09 -11.84
CA ARG A 212 0.15 -6.31 -11.16
C ARG A 212 0.45 -7.43 -12.15
N ALA A 213 -0.43 -7.63 -13.13
CA ALA A 213 -0.24 -8.66 -14.16
C ALA A 213 1.02 -8.43 -15.01
N ALA A 214 1.38 -7.17 -15.28
CA ALA A 214 2.61 -6.84 -16.01
C ALA A 214 3.86 -7.16 -15.17
N VAL A 215 3.81 -6.91 -13.85
CA VAL A 215 4.86 -7.28 -12.90
C VAL A 215 5.02 -8.80 -12.82
N GLU A 216 3.93 -9.53 -12.64
CA GLU A 216 3.92 -10.99 -12.57
C GLU A 216 4.49 -11.62 -13.85
N GLY A 217 4.05 -11.13 -15.01
CA GLY A 217 4.57 -11.56 -16.32
C GLY A 217 6.06 -11.24 -16.52
N ALA A 218 6.51 -10.06 -16.10
CA ALA A 218 7.91 -9.67 -16.20
C ALA A 218 8.84 -10.52 -15.32
N LEU A 219 8.36 -10.93 -14.14
CA LEU A 219 9.09 -11.80 -13.22
C LEU A 219 8.98 -13.29 -13.58
N GLY A 220 7.98 -13.66 -14.39
CA GLY A 220 7.69 -15.05 -14.74
C GLY A 220 7.17 -15.86 -13.56
N VAL A 221 6.29 -15.25 -12.75
CA VAL A 221 5.71 -15.88 -11.54
C VAL A 221 4.19 -15.83 -11.60
N SER A 222 3.52 -16.83 -11.06
CA SER A 222 2.07 -16.84 -10.85
C SER A 222 1.65 -15.84 -9.74
N PRO A 223 0.35 -15.47 -9.64
CA PRO A 223 -0.11 -14.57 -8.59
C PRO A 223 0.19 -15.04 -7.17
N ARG A 224 0.14 -16.35 -6.94
CA ARG A 224 0.51 -16.96 -5.66
C ARG A 224 2.01 -16.87 -5.40
N GLU A 225 2.82 -17.23 -6.40
CA GLU A 225 4.28 -17.13 -6.29
C GLU A 225 4.73 -15.68 -6.09
N PHE A 226 4.05 -14.70 -6.67
CA PHE A 226 4.35 -13.29 -6.43
C PHE A 226 4.19 -12.91 -4.95
N VAL A 227 3.13 -13.37 -4.28
CA VAL A 227 2.96 -13.17 -2.83
C VAL A 227 4.10 -13.82 -2.06
N GLU A 228 4.48 -15.04 -2.44
CA GLU A 228 5.62 -15.74 -1.84
C GLU A 228 6.94 -14.98 -2.07
N VAL A 229 7.16 -14.39 -3.24
CA VAL A 229 8.32 -13.51 -3.51
C VAL A 229 8.31 -12.31 -2.55
N CYS A 230 7.17 -11.65 -2.37
CA CYS A 230 7.03 -10.51 -1.48
C CYS A 230 7.32 -10.88 -0.02
N VAL A 231 6.83 -12.03 0.45
CA VAL A 231 7.10 -12.53 1.80
C VAL A 231 8.58 -12.88 1.97
N LEU A 232 9.18 -13.56 1.00
CA LEU A 232 10.58 -13.99 1.05
C LEU A 232 11.56 -12.82 0.96
N ALA A 233 11.25 -11.79 0.16
CA ALA A 233 12.02 -10.56 0.04
C ALA A 233 12.05 -9.75 1.35
N GLY A 234 11.04 -9.94 2.21
CA GLY A 234 10.80 -9.21 3.43
C GLY A 234 9.60 -8.28 3.30
N CYS A 235 8.63 -8.47 4.19
CA CYS A 235 7.41 -7.68 4.31
C CYS A 235 7.12 -7.38 5.79
N ASP A 236 6.09 -6.59 6.07
CA ASP A 236 5.72 -6.21 7.45
C ASP A 236 5.06 -7.36 8.25
N PHE A 237 4.78 -8.52 7.62
CA PHE A 237 4.01 -9.63 8.20
C PHE A 237 4.84 -10.87 8.57
N ALA A 238 6.12 -10.91 8.21
CA ALA A 238 7.01 -12.01 8.57
C ALA A 238 8.35 -11.47 9.07
N SER A 239 9.12 -12.29 9.79
CA SER A 239 10.53 -11.99 10.00
C SER A 239 11.28 -12.02 8.66
N HIS A 240 12.41 -11.33 8.58
CA HIS A 240 13.22 -11.30 7.36
C HIS A 240 14.31 -12.38 7.39
N LEU A 241 14.45 -13.12 6.30
CA LEU A 241 15.60 -14.00 6.08
C LEU A 241 16.77 -13.19 5.51
N PRO A 242 17.97 -13.25 6.11
CA PRO A 242 19.10 -12.44 5.68
C PRO A 242 19.52 -12.78 4.24
N ASN A 243 20.01 -11.76 3.52
CA ASN A 243 20.55 -11.86 2.15
C ASN A 243 19.53 -12.28 1.07
N LEU A 244 18.23 -12.19 1.35
CA LEU A 244 17.16 -12.44 0.39
C LEU A 244 16.42 -11.14 0.05
N GLY A 245 17.04 -10.30 -0.78
CA GLY A 245 16.36 -9.15 -1.39
C GLY A 245 15.44 -9.57 -2.54
N PHE A 246 14.58 -8.65 -3.01
CA PHE A 246 13.54 -8.94 -4.01
C PHE A 246 14.02 -9.71 -5.25
N THR A 247 15.15 -9.30 -5.85
CA THR A 247 15.70 -9.99 -7.03
C THR A 247 16.10 -11.44 -6.74
N VAL A 248 16.69 -11.69 -5.56
CA VAL A 248 17.11 -13.03 -5.15
C VAL A 248 15.90 -13.87 -4.77
N ALA A 249 14.94 -13.28 -4.06
CA ALA A 249 13.68 -13.92 -3.69
C ALA A 249 12.85 -14.33 -4.92
N SER A 250 12.75 -13.44 -5.92
CA SER A 250 12.07 -13.72 -7.19
C SER A 250 12.70 -14.89 -7.94
N ARG A 251 14.04 -14.91 -8.04
CA ARG A 251 14.76 -16.05 -8.63
C ARG A 251 14.53 -17.33 -7.82
N ALA A 252 14.64 -17.27 -6.51
CA ALA A 252 14.48 -18.43 -5.63
C ALA A 252 13.09 -19.06 -5.76
N VAL A 253 12.02 -18.27 -5.72
CA VAL A 253 10.65 -18.78 -5.87
C VAL A 253 10.46 -19.40 -7.25
N ARG A 254 10.90 -18.72 -8.31
CA ARG A 254 10.75 -19.21 -9.69
C ARG A 254 11.53 -20.50 -9.93
N ASP A 255 12.77 -20.59 -9.46
CA ASP A 255 13.65 -21.72 -9.74
C ASP A 255 13.28 -22.96 -8.89
N HIS A 256 12.61 -22.78 -7.75
CA HIS A 256 12.23 -23.86 -6.84
C HIS A 256 10.72 -24.15 -6.77
N GLY A 257 9.86 -23.32 -7.37
CA GLY A 257 8.40 -23.49 -7.30
C GLY A 257 7.79 -23.10 -5.95
N GLY A 258 8.35 -22.08 -5.29
CA GLY A 258 7.82 -21.53 -4.03
C GLY A 258 8.78 -21.52 -2.84
N ILE A 259 8.40 -20.81 -1.77
CA ILE A 259 9.17 -20.71 -0.51
C ILE A 259 9.36 -22.11 0.09
N GLY A 260 8.32 -22.94 0.08
CA GLY A 260 8.36 -24.26 0.70
C GLY A 260 9.45 -25.18 0.14
N GLU A 261 9.56 -25.26 -1.19
CA GLU A 261 10.61 -26.04 -1.86
C GLU A 261 11.98 -25.37 -1.74
N TYR A 262 12.04 -24.04 -1.84
CA TYR A 262 13.29 -23.31 -1.63
C TYR A 262 13.91 -23.60 -0.26
N LEU A 263 13.09 -23.55 0.81
CA LEU A 263 13.55 -23.86 2.16
C LEU A 263 13.97 -25.32 2.30
N ARG A 264 13.22 -26.28 1.74
CA ARG A 264 13.62 -27.70 1.72
C ARG A 264 14.97 -27.91 1.04
N HIS A 265 15.16 -27.31 -0.14
CA HIS A 265 16.41 -27.42 -0.88
C HIS A 265 17.59 -26.85 -0.09
N ARG A 266 17.40 -25.72 0.60
CA ARG A 266 18.44 -25.13 1.46
C ARG A 266 18.76 -26.00 2.67
N GLU A 267 17.75 -26.58 3.32
CA GLU A 267 17.95 -27.49 4.46
C GLU A 267 18.77 -28.73 4.11
N LEU A 268 18.64 -29.24 2.89
CA LEU A 268 19.34 -30.42 2.41
C LEU A 268 20.78 -30.16 1.95
N ASN A 269 21.05 -28.97 1.41
CA ASN A 269 22.28 -28.70 0.66
C ASN A 269 23.24 -27.70 1.32
N ASP A 270 22.82 -27.01 2.37
CA ASP A 270 23.59 -25.92 2.97
C ASP A 270 23.99 -26.30 4.41
N GLY A 271 25.20 -26.85 4.58
CA GLY A 271 25.71 -27.31 5.88
C GLY A 271 25.86 -26.19 6.92
N ASP A 272 25.99 -24.93 6.44
CA ASP A 272 26.07 -23.70 7.22
C ASP A 272 24.69 -23.07 7.51
N PHE A 273 23.59 -23.65 7.00
CA PHE A 273 22.21 -23.25 7.32
C PHE A 273 21.80 -23.54 8.78
N LYS A 274 22.76 -23.80 9.68
CA LYS A 274 22.53 -23.91 11.14
C LYS A 274 21.92 -22.63 11.71
N LEU A 275 22.27 -21.46 11.17
CA LEU A 275 21.68 -20.18 11.60
C LEU A 275 20.26 -20.00 11.06
N ILE A 276 20.00 -20.42 9.82
CA ILE A 276 18.69 -20.28 9.21
C ILE A 276 17.70 -21.30 9.75
N LYS A 277 18.11 -22.46 10.29
CA LYS A 277 17.19 -23.30 11.09
C LYS A 277 16.60 -22.56 12.30
N LEU A 278 17.41 -21.74 13.00
CA LEU A 278 16.93 -20.90 14.11
C LEU A 278 16.01 -19.76 13.61
N PHE A 279 16.30 -19.15 12.46
CA PHE A 279 15.45 -18.12 11.86
C PHE A 279 14.18 -18.68 11.22
N ALA A 280 14.23 -19.88 10.61
CA ALA A 280 13.11 -20.56 9.96
C ALA A 280 12.05 -20.99 10.98
N LEU A 281 12.45 -21.37 12.19
CA LEU A 281 11.55 -21.60 13.33
C LEU A 281 10.74 -20.34 13.72
N ALA A 282 11.25 -19.14 13.42
CA ALA A 282 10.57 -17.86 13.66
C ALA A 282 9.98 -17.22 12.39
N PHE A 283 10.31 -17.74 11.21
CA PHE A 283 9.86 -17.26 9.90
C PHE A 283 8.57 -17.98 9.49
N ASP A 284 7.47 -17.52 10.08
CA ASP A 284 6.13 -18.01 9.76
C ASP A 284 5.62 -17.41 8.44
N TRP A 285 6.26 -17.83 7.34
CA TRP A 285 5.90 -17.37 6.00
C TRP A 285 4.50 -17.83 5.60
N LYS A 286 4.01 -18.96 6.14
CA LYS A 286 2.66 -19.46 5.86
C LYS A 286 1.61 -18.51 6.40
N ALA A 287 1.74 -18.08 7.66
CA ALA A 287 0.84 -17.09 8.24
C ALA A 287 0.90 -15.75 7.49
N ALA A 288 2.08 -15.35 7.00
CA ALA A 288 2.21 -14.14 6.20
C ALA A 288 1.51 -14.25 4.83
N VAL A 289 1.69 -15.36 4.11
CA VAL A 289 0.97 -15.63 2.85
C VAL A 289 -0.54 -15.66 3.10
N GLU A 290 -1.00 -16.34 4.16
CA GLU A 290 -2.42 -16.38 4.54
C GLU A 290 -2.97 -14.97 4.84
N CYS A 291 -2.17 -14.08 5.46
CA CYS A 291 -2.57 -12.68 5.66
C CYS A 291 -2.80 -11.94 4.34
N PHE A 292 -1.93 -12.16 3.34
CA PHE A 292 -2.08 -11.54 2.03
C PHE A 292 -3.27 -12.11 1.24
N ASP A 293 -3.51 -13.42 1.36
CA ASP A 293 -4.58 -14.13 0.64
C ASP A 293 -5.97 -13.86 1.22
N ARG A 294 -6.08 -13.62 2.52
CA ARG A 294 -7.35 -13.33 3.20
C ARG A 294 -8.12 -12.22 2.47
N ASP A 295 -9.40 -12.47 2.15
CA ASP A 295 -10.29 -11.46 1.59
C ASP A 295 -11.13 -10.76 2.67
N LEU A 296 -11.65 -9.56 2.34
CA LEU A 296 -12.57 -8.80 3.18
C LEU A 296 -13.94 -9.49 3.23
N ARG A 297 -14.40 -9.87 4.42
CA ARG A 297 -15.75 -10.45 4.52
C ARG A 297 -16.83 -9.41 4.28
N GLU A 298 -18.04 -9.85 3.91
CA GLU A 298 -19.14 -8.93 3.57
C GLU A 298 -19.53 -8.03 4.75
N ASP A 299 -19.51 -8.55 5.98
CA ASP A 299 -19.72 -7.80 7.22
C ASP A 299 -18.63 -6.75 7.45
N GLU A 300 -17.38 -7.08 7.14
CA GLU A 300 -16.24 -6.15 7.24
C GLU A 300 -16.38 -5.01 6.22
N VAL A 301 -16.85 -5.31 5.01
CA VAL A 301 -17.12 -4.31 3.97
C VAL A 301 -18.28 -3.40 4.36
N LYS A 302 -19.35 -3.97 4.93
CA LYS A 302 -20.48 -3.19 5.48
C LYS A 302 -20.02 -2.29 6.63
N SER A 303 -19.05 -2.75 7.44
CA SER A 303 -18.50 -1.96 8.56
C SER A 303 -17.67 -0.74 8.12
N LEU A 304 -17.24 -0.69 6.85
CA LEU A 304 -16.58 0.50 6.28
C LEU A 304 -17.54 1.70 6.22
N VAL A 305 -18.86 1.46 6.18
CA VAL A 305 -19.91 2.49 6.17
C VAL A 305 -20.13 3.01 7.59
N ARG A 306 -19.92 4.31 7.82
CA ARG A 306 -20.26 4.95 9.10
C ARG A 306 -21.30 6.07 8.99
N THR A 307 -21.55 6.58 7.78
CA THR A 307 -22.53 7.63 7.51
C THR A 307 -23.41 7.29 6.30
N ASP A 308 -24.56 7.95 6.15
CA ASP A 308 -25.45 7.77 4.99
C ASP A 308 -24.79 8.16 3.65
N HIS A 309 -23.78 9.04 3.68
CA HIS A 309 -22.94 9.35 2.52
C HIS A 309 -22.05 8.17 2.11
N ASP A 310 -21.62 7.35 3.07
CA ASP A 310 -20.80 6.15 2.85
C ASP A 310 -21.62 4.99 2.28
N ARG A 311 -22.95 5.01 2.43
CA ARG A 311 -23.85 3.98 1.84
C ARG A 311 -23.78 3.99 0.32
N ALA A 312 -23.60 5.15 -0.32
CA ALA A 312 -23.43 5.22 -1.78
C ALA A 312 -22.09 4.62 -2.24
N ILE A 313 -21.03 4.77 -1.44
CA ILE A 313 -19.69 4.20 -1.71
C ILE A 313 -19.75 2.68 -1.61
N VAL A 314 -20.34 2.14 -0.54
CA VAL A 314 -20.45 0.69 -0.35
C VAL A 314 -21.50 0.05 -1.24
N ALA A 315 -22.60 0.72 -1.55
CA ALA A 315 -23.53 0.26 -2.58
C ALA A 315 -22.82 0.15 -3.94
N THR A 316 -21.96 1.10 -4.29
CA THR A 316 -21.12 1.02 -5.51
C THR A 316 -20.19 -0.20 -5.45
N CYS A 317 -19.44 -0.40 -4.36
CA CYS A 317 -18.53 -1.54 -4.20
C CYS A 317 -19.24 -2.91 -4.23
N LEU A 318 -20.42 -3.03 -3.59
CA LEU A 318 -21.19 -4.27 -3.53
C LEU A 318 -21.93 -4.55 -4.86
N LEU A 319 -22.44 -3.53 -5.55
CA LEU A 319 -23.09 -3.67 -6.86
C LEU A 319 -22.10 -4.13 -7.95
N TYR A 320 -20.83 -3.70 -7.87
CA TYR A 320 -19.80 -4.20 -8.79
C TYR A 320 -19.34 -5.63 -8.42
N GLY A 321 -19.21 -5.97 -7.14
CA GLY A 321 -18.93 -7.36 -6.72
C GLY A 321 -20.04 -8.36 -7.09
N ALA A 322 -21.29 -7.91 -7.19
CA ALA A 322 -22.41 -8.74 -7.66
C ALA A 322 -22.44 -8.92 -9.19
N ARG A 323 -21.74 -8.09 -9.97
CA ARG A 323 -21.71 -8.24 -11.45
C ARG A 323 -20.87 -9.43 -11.90
N ASP A 324 -19.84 -9.82 -11.16
CA ASP A 324 -19.02 -10.98 -11.51
C ASP A 324 -19.74 -12.30 -11.17
N SER A 325 -20.56 -12.35 -10.12
CA SER A 325 -21.42 -13.51 -9.84
C SER A 325 -22.60 -13.67 -10.82
N PHE A 326 -22.87 -12.69 -11.66
CA PHE A 326 -23.84 -12.78 -12.77
C PHE A 326 -23.20 -13.15 -14.12
N ARG A 327 -21.86 -13.10 -14.26
CA ARG A 327 -21.19 -13.47 -15.52
C ARG A 327 -20.97 -14.98 -15.68
N ASP A 328 -21.00 -15.73 -14.57
CA ASP A 328 -20.90 -17.20 -14.57
C ASP A 328 -22.26 -17.94 -14.57
N GLY A 329 -23.37 -17.22 -14.66
CA GLY A 329 -24.72 -17.82 -14.67
C GLY A 329 -25.46 -17.60 -15.99
N ASN A 330 -25.51 -18.64 -16.83
CA ASN A 330 -26.36 -18.80 -18.02
C ASN A 330 -26.06 -17.91 -19.25
N ARG A 331 -25.36 -18.50 -20.23
CA ARG A 331 -25.75 -18.33 -21.64
C ARG A 331 -26.57 -19.57 -22.05
N PRO A 332 -27.88 -19.45 -22.34
CA PRO A 332 -28.56 -20.51 -23.08
C PRO A 332 -28.15 -20.43 -24.56
N ASN A 333 -28.03 -21.62 -25.18
CA ASN A 333 -27.85 -21.81 -26.63
C ASN A 333 -28.99 -21.21 -27.44
#